data_AF-A0A9D1C655-F1
#
_entry.id   AF-A0A9D1C655-F1
#
_cell.length_a   1.000
_cell.length_b   1.000
_cell.length_c   1.000
_cell.angle_alpha   90.00
_cell.angle_beta   90.00
_cell.angle_gamma   90.00
#
_symmetry.space_group_name_H-M   'P 1'
#
loop_
_entity.id
_entity.type
_entity.pdbx_description
1 polymer ?
#
loop_
_entity_poly.entity_id
_entity_poly.type
_entity_poly.pdbx_seq_one_letter_code
_entity_poly.pdbx_strand_id
1 'polypeptide(L)'
;MLKELNEYIIESGACNDISQYDDTKYIQLPEEHQQQIVNSMNSGDVPLRKASECPAKRLLLHFSNTMLFVNGDTVDAEAIYDVYLAQGSNSSDDEMMSYTYTSFSLDNDYQPKLISHSGDDKVDEKQLWGEIHTAMLTLRGFMSAISE
;
A
#
# COMPACT_ATOMS: atom_id res chain seq x y z
N MET A 1 -12.73 6.71 -1.82
CA MET A 1 -11.36 6.12 -1.79
C MET A 1 -10.24 7.05 -2.26
N LEU A 2 -9.89 7.21 -3.56
CA LEU A 2 -8.67 7.97 -3.96
C LEU A 2 -8.64 9.42 -3.42
N LYS A 3 -9.76 10.13 -3.54
CA LYS A 3 -9.88 11.50 -3.02
C LYS A 3 -9.61 11.55 -1.51
N GLU A 4 -10.25 10.67 -0.76
CA GLU A 4 -10.13 10.61 0.70
C GLU A 4 -8.75 10.12 1.15
N LEU A 5 -8.14 9.19 0.41
CA LEU A 5 -6.74 8.79 0.64
C LEU A 5 -5.81 10.00 0.46
N ASN A 6 -6.03 10.83 -0.56
CA ASN A 6 -5.25 12.06 -0.75
C ASN A 6 -5.47 13.05 0.40
N GLU A 7 -6.71 13.21 0.87
CA GLU A 7 -7.03 14.04 2.03
C GLU A 7 -6.29 13.54 3.29
N TYR A 8 -6.32 12.23 3.57
CA TYR A 8 -5.57 11.62 4.67
C TYR A 8 -4.06 11.89 4.57
N ILE A 9 -3.47 11.77 3.36
CA ILE A 9 -2.05 12.05 3.14
C ILE A 9 -1.72 13.52 3.44
N ILE A 10 -2.54 14.45 2.96
CA ILE A 10 -2.36 15.89 3.20
C ILE A 10 -2.44 16.19 4.71
N GLU A 11 -3.44 15.63 5.40
CA GLU A 11 -3.65 15.81 6.84
C GLU A 11 -2.54 15.20 7.70
N SER A 12 -1.91 14.11 7.22
CA SER A 12 -0.77 13.48 7.90
C SER A 12 0.48 14.38 7.96
N GLY A 13 0.49 15.53 7.27
CA GLY A 13 1.58 16.50 7.30
C GLY A 13 2.79 16.12 6.43
N ALA A 14 2.71 14.99 5.71
CA ALA A 14 3.81 14.46 4.92
C ALA A 14 4.10 15.24 3.61
N CYS A 15 3.36 16.32 3.30
CA CYS A 15 3.46 17.08 2.04
C CYS A 15 3.43 16.18 0.78
N ASN A 16 2.76 15.03 0.87
CA ASN A 16 2.76 13.98 -0.15
C ASN A 16 1.48 13.99 -1.00
N ASP A 17 0.96 15.19 -1.30
CA ASP A 17 -0.23 15.36 -2.14
C ASP A 17 -0.03 14.67 -3.51
N ILE A 18 -0.81 13.63 -3.75
CA ILE A 18 -0.73 12.79 -4.95
C ILE A 18 -0.88 13.65 -6.21
N SER A 19 -1.69 14.71 -6.14
CA SER A 19 -1.94 15.60 -7.29
C SER A 19 -0.73 16.42 -7.74
N GLN A 20 0.34 16.46 -6.93
CA GLN A 20 1.58 17.16 -7.26
C GLN A 20 2.57 16.30 -8.05
N TYR A 21 2.26 15.01 -8.27
CA TYR A 21 3.16 14.04 -8.87
C TYR A 21 2.65 13.55 -10.23
N ASP A 22 3.03 14.26 -11.29
CA ASP A 22 2.70 13.90 -12.68
C ASP A 22 3.26 12.53 -13.11
N ASP A 23 4.29 12.04 -12.41
CA ASP A 23 4.94 10.75 -12.69
C ASP A 23 4.26 9.55 -12.00
N THR A 24 3.25 9.78 -11.16
CA THR A 24 2.55 8.71 -10.44
C THR A 24 1.73 7.87 -11.40
N LYS A 25 2.07 6.58 -11.51
CA LYS A 25 1.31 5.63 -12.33
C LYS A 25 0.18 5.02 -11.54
N TYR A 26 -1.05 5.16 -12.04
CA TYR A 26 -2.20 4.41 -11.55
C TYR A 26 -2.24 3.02 -12.18
N ILE A 27 -2.30 2.00 -11.34
CA ILE A 27 -2.30 0.59 -11.74
C ILE A 27 -3.44 -0.09 -11.01
N GLN A 28 -4.46 -0.48 -11.76
CA GLN A 28 -5.53 -1.32 -11.24
C GLN A 28 -5.23 -2.78 -11.58
N LEU A 29 -5.09 -3.63 -10.56
CA LEU A 29 -4.93 -5.06 -10.73
C LEU A 29 -6.31 -5.73 -10.67
N PRO A 30 -6.72 -6.44 -11.73
CA PRO A 30 -7.84 -7.37 -11.66
C PRO A 30 -7.61 -8.42 -10.58
N GLU A 31 -8.69 -8.91 -9.97
CA GLU A 31 -8.65 -9.93 -8.91
C GLU A 31 -7.84 -11.17 -9.32
N GLU A 32 -7.98 -11.61 -10.58
CA GLU A 32 -7.24 -12.75 -11.12
C GLU A 32 -5.72 -12.53 -11.08
N HIS A 33 -5.25 -11.33 -11.44
CA HIS A 33 -3.83 -10.98 -11.42
C HIS A 33 -3.31 -10.82 -9.99
N GLN A 34 -4.12 -10.22 -9.10
CA GLN A 34 -3.79 -10.13 -7.68
C GLN A 34 -3.60 -11.54 -7.09
N GLN A 35 -4.53 -12.46 -7.35
CA GLN A 35 -4.45 -13.83 -6.85
C GLN A 35 -3.23 -14.58 -7.40
N GLN A 36 -2.90 -14.37 -8.67
CA GLN A 36 -1.68 -14.93 -9.26
C GLN A 36 -0.43 -14.43 -8.53
N ILE A 37 -0.32 -13.11 -8.29
CA ILE A 37 0.81 -12.53 -7.55
C ILE A 37 0.92 -13.16 -6.15
N VAL A 38 -0.19 -13.21 -5.41
CA VAL A 38 -0.20 -13.77 -4.05
C VAL A 38 0.19 -15.25 -4.05
N ASN A 39 -0.34 -16.03 -5.01
CA ASN A 39 -0.01 -17.45 -5.13
C ASN A 39 1.48 -17.65 -5.43
N SER A 40 2.04 -16.91 -6.39
CA SER A 40 3.45 -17.01 -6.77
C SER A 40 4.40 -16.54 -5.66
N MET A 41 3.99 -15.54 -4.86
CA MET A 41 4.72 -15.13 -3.66
C MET A 41 4.74 -16.24 -2.59
N ASN A 42 3.61 -16.93 -2.39
CA ASN A 42 3.50 -18.01 -1.40
C ASN A 42 4.19 -19.31 -1.83
N SER A 43 4.23 -19.61 -3.13
CA SER A 43 4.96 -20.77 -3.67
C SER A 43 6.48 -20.54 -3.76
N GLY A 44 6.92 -19.27 -3.70
CA GLY A 44 8.32 -18.89 -3.91
C GLY A 44 8.74 -18.86 -5.38
N ASP A 45 7.77 -18.82 -6.29
CA ASP A 45 8.02 -18.74 -7.75
C ASP A 45 8.50 -17.34 -8.17
N VAL A 46 8.23 -16.31 -7.37
CA VAL A 46 8.73 -14.95 -7.60
C VAL A 46 10.10 -14.78 -6.93
N PRO A 47 11.15 -14.40 -7.68
CA PRO A 47 12.43 -14.04 -7.08
C PRO A 47 12.22 -12.88 -6.11
N LEU A 48 12.65 -13.07 -4.86
CA LEU A 48 12.60 -12.01 -3.86
C LEU A 48 13.67 -10.98 -4.18
N ARG A 49 13.25 -9.83 -4.70
CA ARG A 49 14.10 -8.67 -4.94
C ARG A 49 13.96 -7.66 -3.82
N LYS A 50 14.96 -6.79 -3.65
CA LYS A 50 14.90 -5.73 -2.65
C LYS A 50 13.99 -4.59 -3.10
N ALA A 51 13.39 -3.86 -2.16
CA ALA A 51 12.51 -2.73 -2.49
C ALA A 51 13.25 -1.64 -3.30
N SER A 52 14.53 -1.40 -2.99
CA SER A 52 15.38 -0.45 -3.73
C SER A 52 15.70 -0.87 -5.18
N GLU A 53 15.44 -2.11 -5.56
CA GLU A 53 15.57 -2.58 -6.95
C GLU A 53 14.32 -2.26 -7.78
N CYS A 54 13.24 -1.78 -7.17
CA CYS A 54 12.05 -1.35 -7.90
C CYS A 54 12.35 -0.04 -8.65
N PRO A 55 12.15 0.02 -9.98
CA PRO A 55 12.43 1.24 -10.75
C PRO A 55 11.39 2.34 -10.53
N ALA A 56 10.23 2.01 -9.96
CA ALA A 56 9.14 2.96 -9.75
C ALA A 56 9.34 3.75 -8.46
N LYS A 57 9.67 5.04 -8.59
CA LYS A 57 9.76 5.96 -7.45
C LYS A 57 8.41 6.17 -6.76
N ARG A 58 7.32 6.22 -7.53
CA ARG A 58 5.95 6.36 -7.04
C ARG A 58 5.00 5.50 -7.83
N LEU A 59 4.01 4.93 -7.16
CA LEU A 59 2.93 4.18 -7.81
C LEU A 59 1.65 4.24 -6.97
N LEU A 60 0.52 4.23 -7.66
CA LEU A 60 -0.80 4.12 -7.06
C LEU A 60 -1.38 2.76 -7.50
N LEU A 61 -1.35 1.78 -6.59
CA LEU A 61 -1.80 0.41 -6.83
C LEU A 61 -3.20 0.22 -6.27
N HIS A 62 -4.12 -0.33 -7.05
CA HIS A 62 -5.50 -0.57 -6.65
C HIS A 62 -5.91 -2.01 -6.95
N PHE A 63 -6.41 -2.74 -5.96
CA PHE A 63 -6.85 -4.12 -6.07
C PHE A 63 -7.90 -4.43 -5.02
N SER A 64 -8.87 -5.31 -5.33
CA SER A 64 -9.99 -5.59 -4.42
C SER A 64 -10.61 -4.28 -3.89
N ASN A 65 -10.74 -4.13 -2.56
CA ASN A 65 -11.16 -2.89 -1.89
C ASN A 65 -9.98 -2.13 -1.27
N THR A 66 -8.77 -2.28 -1.81
CA THR A 66 -7.52 -1.76 -1.25
C THR A 66 -6.83 -0.85 -2.26
N MET A 67 -6.42 0.34 -1.83
CA MET A 67 -5.59 1.25 -2.62
C MET A 67 -4.32 1.62 -1.85
N LEU A 68 -3.18 1.53 -2.53
CA LEU A 68 -1.88 1.88 -1.98
C LEU A 68 -1.30 3.01 -2.81
N PHE A 69 -0.92 4.11 -2.15
CA PHE A 69 0.03 5.05 -2.70
C PHE A 69 1.40 4.77 -2.09
N VAL A 70 2.38 4.47 -2.94
CA VAL A 70 3.76 4.19 -2.54
C VAL A 70 4.62 5.34 -3.02
N ASN A 71 5.43 5.90 -2.12
CA ASN A 71 6.24 7.07 -2.38
C ASN A 71 7.68 6.87 -1.91
N GLY A 72 8.64 6.98 -2.82
CA GLY A 72 10.07 6.87 -2.53
C GLY A 72 10.68 8.15 -1.93
N ASP A 73 9.95 9.26 -1.89
CA ASP A 73 10.34 10.42 -1.08
C ASP A 73 9.83 10.23 0.35
N THR A 74 10.65 9.57 1.15
CA THR A 74 10.29 9.13 2.51
C THR A 74 10.53 10.22 3.55
N VAL A 75 9.74 10.18 4.63
CA VAL A 75 9.98 11.01 5.82
C VAL A 75 11.12 10.43 6.67
N ASP A 76 11.25 9.10 6.71
CA ASP A 76 12.33 8.39 7.40
C ASP A 76 13.50 8.11 6.44
N ALA A 77 14.70 8.56 6.77
CA ALA A 77 15.89 8.42 5.91
C ALA A 77 16.37 6.96 5.76
N GLU A 78 15.94 6.06 6.65
CA GLU A 78 16.26 4.63 6.58
C GLU A 78 15.21 3.84 5.77
N ALA A 79 14.07 4.46 5.44
CA ALA A 79 13.03 3.86 4.62
C ALA A 79 13.34 3.97 3.13
N ILE A 80 12.90 2.98 2.36
CA ILE A 80 12.92 2.99 0.89
C ILE A 80 11.62 3.60 0.35
N TYR A 81 10.49 3.30 1.00
CA TYR A 81 9.19 3.85 0.62
C TYR A 81 8.35 4.17 1.85
N ASP A 82 7.56 5.24 1.75
CA ASP A 82 6.37 5.44 2.56
C ASP A 82 5.16 4.90 1.78
N VAL A 83 4.28 4.19 2.47
CA VAL A 83 3.07 3.61 1.88
C VAL A 83 1.86 4.14 2.62
N TYR A 84 0.88 4.61 1.86
CA TYR A 84 -0.42 5.05 2.34
C TYR A 84 -1.48 4.12 1.78
N LEU A 85 -2.14 3.40 2.68
CA LEU A 85 -3.11 2.37 2.41
C LEU A 85 -4.50 2.89 2.74
N ALA A 86 -5.43 2.78 1.80
CA ALA A 86 -6.87 2.88 2.05
C ALA A 86 -7.49 1.50 1.90
N GLN A 87 -8.25 1.08 2.91
CA GLN A 87 -8.94 -0.20 2.93
C GLN A 87 -10.44 0.03 3.09
N GLY A 88 -11.23 -0.39 2.10
CA GLY A 88 -12.69 -0.38 2.18
C GLY A 88 -13.23 -1.52 3.02
N SER A 89 -14.36 -1.26 3.68
CA SER A 89 -15.12 -2.30 4.37
C SER A 89 -15.63 -3.35 3.38
N ASN A 90 -15.64 -4.62 3.81
CA ASN A 90 -16.25 -5.71 3.06
C ASN A 90 -17.74 -5.91 3.42
N SER A 91 -18.31 -5.04 4.25
CA SER A 91 -19.73 -5.11 4.62
C SER A 91 -20.59 -4.64 3.45
N SER A 92 -21.38 -5.58 2.90
CA SER A 92 -22.36 -5.34 1.84
C SER A 92 -23.59 -4.53 2.30
N ASP A 93 -23.70 -4.22 3.60
CA ASP A 93 -24.92 -3.74 4.25
C ASP A 93 -24.89 -2.25 4.63
N ASP A 94 -23.76 -1.55 4.50
CA ASP A 94 -23.71 -0.10 4.74
C ASP A 94 -23.88 0.66 3.42
N GLU A 95 -24.89 1.55 3.36
CA GLU A 95 -25.11 2.49 2.25
C GLU A 95 -23.92 3.46 2.04
N MET A 96 -22.95 3.48 2.96
CA MET A 96 -21.73 4.27 2.91
C MET A 96 -20.51 3.38 3.14
N MET A 97 -19.71 3.14 2.09
CA MET A 97 -18.41 2.48 2.22
C MET A 97 -17.56 3.26 3.23
N SER A 98 -17.23 2.64 4.36
CA SER A 98 -16.26 3.17 5.30
C SER A 98 -14.87 2.72 4.88
N TYR A 99 -13.91 3.62 4.98
CA TYR A 99 -12.52 3.34 4.68
C TYR A 99 -11.69 3.53 5.94
N THR A 100 -10.73 2.63 6.16
CA THR A 100 -9.63 2.85 7.09
C THR A 100 -8.39 3.26 6.29
N TYR A 101 -7.58 4.11 6.90
CA TYR A 101 -6.36 4.62 6.30
C TYR A 101 -5.17 4.26 7.18
N THR A 102 -4.10 3.73 6.60
CA THR A 102 -2.90 3.34 7.32
C THR A 102 -1.69 3.89 6.58
N SER A 103 -0.75 4.48 7.31
CA SER A 103 0.57 4.82 6.78
C SER A 103 1.65 4.00 7.47
N PHE A 104 2.60 3.52 6.69
CA PHE A 104 3.77 2.79 7.18
C PHE A 104 4.94 2.99 6.23
N SER A 105 6.15 2.88 6.76
CA SER A 105 7.38 2.88 5.97
C SER A 105 7.81 1.46 5.67
N LEU A 106 8.58 1.28 4.60
CA LEU A 106 9.18 0.02 4.18
C LEU A 106 10.69 0.14 4.12
N ASP A 107 11.37 -0.82 4.72
CA ASP A 107 12.79 -1.02 4.49
C ASP A 107 13.05 -1.78 3.17
N ASN A 108 14.31 -2.15 2.97
CA ASN A 108 14.74 -2.82 1.75
C ASN A 108 14.23 -4.26 1.61
N ASP A 109 13.84 -4.89 2.72
CA ASP A 109 13.34 -6.26 2.79
C ASP A 109 11.80 -6.29 2.89
N TYR A 110 11.15 -5.16 2.61
CA TYR A 110 9.69 -4.97 2.69
C TYR A 110 9.15 -5.15 4.11
N GLN A 111 9.96 -4.91 5.14
CA GLN A 111 9.51 -4.96 6.52
C GLN A 111 8.77 -3.65 6.86
N PRO A 112 7.46 -3.73 7.20
CA PRO A 112 6.66 -2.54 7.50
C PRO A 112 6.94 -2.00 8.91
N LYS A 113 7.07 -0.68 9.01
CA LYS A 113 7.09 0.08 10.27
C LYS A 113 5.94 1.07 10.27
N LEU A 114 4.96 0.84 11.16
CA LEU A 114 3.75 1.65 11.26
C LEU A 114 4.09 3.12 11.57
N ILE A 115 3.45 4.04 10.84
CA ILE A 115 3.55 5.49 11.05
C ILE A 115 2.26 5.98 11.71
N SER A 116 1.11 5.69 11.11
CA SER A 116 -0.21 6.11 11.62
C SER A 116 -1.33 5.21 11.08
N HIS A 117 -2.47 5.23 11.76
CA HIS A 117 -3.70 4.57 11.33
C HIS A 117 -4.91 5.43 11.71
N SER A 118 -5.84 5.63 10.78
CA SER A 118 -7.11 6.31 11.01
C SER A 118 -8.13 5.27 11.48
N GLY A 119 -8.27 5.14 12.79
CA GLY A 119 -9.27 4.29 13.41
C GLY A 119 -9.40 4.68 14.86
N ASP A 120 -10.59 4.47 15.44
CA ASP A 120 -10.81 4.60 16.89
C ASP A 120 -9.74 3.78 17.64
N ASP A 121 -9.29 4.23 18.82
CA ASP A 121 -8.20 3.64 19.64
C ASP A 121 -8.40 2.15 20.04
N LYS A 122 -9.43 1.48 19.50
CA LYS A 122 -9.82 0.08 19.73
C LYS A 122 -9.70 -0.83 18.51
N VAL A 123 -8.97 -0.43 17.46
CA VAL A 123 -8.68 -1.36 16.34
C VAL A 123 -7.92 -2.58 16.88
N ASP A 124 -8.38 -3.77 16.53
CA ASP A 124 -7.67 -5.01 16.82
C ASP A 124 -6.33 -4.98 16.07
N GLU A 125 -5.22 -4.90 16.80
CA GLU A 125 -3.86 -4.90 16.24
C GLU A 125 -3.65 -6.08 15.28
N LYS A 126 -4.30 -7.22 15.54
CA LYS A 126 -4.26 -8.38 14.65
C LYS A 126 -4.95 -8.11 13.31
N GLN A 127 -6.06 -7.38 13.32
CA GLN A 127 -6.76 -6.99 12.10
C GLN A 127 -5.90 -6.02 11.29
N LEU A 128 -5.37 -4.96 11.92
CA LEU A 128 -4.50 -3.99 11.27
C LEU A 128 -3.31 -4.66 10.57
N TRP A 129 -2.58 -5.50 11.29
CA TRP A 129 -1.44 -6.20 10.71
C TRP A 129 -1.84 -7.25 9.66
N GLY A 130 -3.03 -7.83 9.75
CA GLY A 130 -3.59 -8.70 8.72
C GLY A 130 -3.86 -7.96 7.40
N GLU A 131 -4.39 -6.74 7.48
CA GLU A 131 -4.62 -5.85 6.34
C GLU A 131 -3.29 -5.42 5.71
N ILE A 132 -2.34 -4.95 6.52
CA ILE A 132 -0.98 -4.59 6.07
C ILE A 132 -0.32 -5.80 5.41
N HIS A 133 -0.37 -6.98 6.02
CA HIS A 133 0.25 -8.19 5.47
C HIS A 133 -0.31 -8.56 4.09
N THR A 134 -1.64 -8.51 3.93
CA THR A 134 -2.31 -8.81 2.65
C THR A 134 -1.91 -7.82 1.56
N ALA A 135 -1.90 -6.52 1.90
CA ALA A 135 -1.45 -5.49 0.99
C ALA A 135 0.02 -5.66 0.59
N MET A 136 0.87 -6.02 1.55
CA MET A 136 2.30 -6.22 1.34
C MET A 136 2.63 -7.43 0.46
N LEU A 137 1.88 -8.53 0.55
CA LEU A 137 2.06 -9.66 -0.37
C LEU A 137 1.86 -9.24 -1.83
N THR A 138 0.79 -8.50 -2.09
CA THR A 138 0.48 -8.00 -3.43
C THR A 138 1.52 -6.98 -3.89
N LEU A 139 1.83 -6.00 -3.04
CA LEU A 139 2.80 -4.95 -3.36
C LEU A 139 4.19 -5.52 -3.63
N ARG A 140 4.70 -6.39 -2.75
CA ARG A 140 6.03 -7.00 -2.89
C ARG A 140 6.14 -7.84 -4.15
N GLY A 141 5.12 -8.65 -4.44
CA GLY A 141 5.13 -9.48 -5.65
C GLY A 141 5.05 -8.64 -6.92
N PHE A 142 4.22 -7.59 -6.92
CA PHE A 142 4.16 -6.63 -8.03
C PHE A 142 5.50 -5.92 -8.25
N MET A 143 6.10 -5.34 -7.20
CA MET A 143 7.37 -4.63 -7.30
C MET A 143 8.51 -5.56 -7.72
N SER A 144 8.57 -6.79 -7.19
CA SER A 144 9.56 -7.78 -7.61
C SER A 144 9.42 -8.18 -9.08
N ALA A 145 8.21 -8.20 -9.62
CA ALA A 145 7.96 -8.53 -11.03
C ALA A 145 8.40 -7.42 -11.99
N ILE A 146 8.40 -6.15 -11.56
CA ILE A 146 8.79 -5.00 -12.39
C ILE A 146 10.23 -4.54 -12.17
N SER A 147 10.93 -5.10 -11.19
CA SER A 147 12.36 -4.91 -10.98
C SER A 147 13.18 -5.69 -12.00
N GLU A 148 14.29 -5.09 -12.47
CA GLU A 148 15.21 -5.66 -13.46
C GLU A 148 16.35 -6.45 -12.84
#